data_AF-A0A940UMJ0-F1
#
_entry.id   AF-A0A940UMJ0-F1
#
_cell.length_a   1.000
_cell.length_b   1.000
_cell.length_c   1.000
_cell.angle_alpha   90.00
_cell.angle_beta   90.00
_cell.angle_gamma   90.00
#
_symmetry.space_group_name_H-M   'P 1'
#
loop_
_entity.id
_entity.type
_entity.pdbx_description
1 polymer ?
#
loop_
_entity_poly.entity_id
_entity_poly.type
_entity_poly.pdbx_seq_one_letter_code
_entity_poly.pdbx_strand_id
1 'polypeptide(L)'
;MKVAITPGFSELFIVVNPTGKITREGLLTINMPWLYAPWPDARETGVIETEVEGDTPRALLAALAEAYKHAGVDFEPISPKTNDMDEDYDVWINDKNYVAIPDGINTRLKDGDRVKVKILWRWDG
;
A
#
# COMPACT_ATOMS: atom_id res chain seq x y z
N MET A 1 6.66 11.67 -3.48
CA MET A 1 7.57 10.82 -2.69
C MET A 1 7.91 9.54 -3.45
N LYS A 2 9.13 9.02 -3.32
CA LYS A 2 9.49 7.69 -3.82
C LYS A 2 8.98 6.64 -2.83
N VAL A 3 8.39 5.56 -3.31
CA VAL A 3 7.95 4.45 -2.48
C VAL A 3 8.46 3.13 -3.02
N ALA A 4 8.85 2.25 -2.11
CA ALA A 4 9.13 0.85 -2.42
C ALA A 4 8.03 0.00 -1.80
N ILE A 5 7.28 -0.70 -2.64
CA ILE A 5 6.14 -1.54 -2.26
C ILE A 5 6.55 -3.00 -2.44
N THR A 6 6.34 -3.79 -1.40
CA THR A 6 6.59 -5.22 -1.39
C THR A 6 5.27 -5.93 -1.12
N PRO A 7 4.66 -6.54 -2.15
CA PRO A 7 3.38 -7.23 -1.97
C PRO A 7 3.57 -8.51 -1.14
N GLY A 8 2.79 -8.61 -0.06
CA GLY A 8 2.60 -9.82 0.73
C GLY A 8 1.40 -10.65 0.23
N PHE A 9 0.87 -11.51 1.09
CA PHE A 9 -0.29 -12.34 0.76
C PHE A 9 -1.59 -11.54 0.69
N SER A 10 -1.93 -10.83 1.77
CA SER A 10 -3.11 -9.97 1.87
C SER A 10 -2.74 -8.54 2.31
N GLU A 11 -1.47 -8.20 2.20
CA GLU A 11 -0.88 -6.98 2.73
C GLU A 11 0.08 -6.37 1.70
N LEU A 12 0.15 -5.05 1.63
CA LEU A 12 1.21 -4.31 0.97
C LEU A 12 2.13 -3.73 2.04
N PHE A 13 3.42 -4.02 1.96
CA PHE A 13 4.45 -3.39 2.80
C PHE A 13 5.13 -2.29 2.00
N ILE A 14 5.13 -1.07 2.52
CA ILE A 14 5.56 0.10 1.78
C ILE A 14 6.58 0.86 2.62
N VAL A 15 7.72 1.20 2.01
CA VAL A 15 8.73 2.06 2.61
C VAL A 15 8.75 3.38 1.87
N VAL A 16 8.57 4.48 2.61
CA VAL A 16 8.61 5.85 2.07
C VAL A 16 10.06 6.33 1.96
N ASN A 17 10.43 6.88 0.81
CA ASN A 17 11.75 7.40 0.47
C ASN A 17 12.89 6.51 1.01
N PRO A 18 12.96 5.22 0.59
CA PRO A 18 13.95 4.30 1.12
C PRO A 18 15.37 4.76 0.80
N THR A 19 16.25 4.74 1.80
CA THR A 19 17.66 5.13 1.67
C THR A 19 18.56 4.05 1.08
N GLY A 20 18.05 2.82 0.98
CA GLY A 20 18.76 1.65 0.43
C GLY A 20 17.85 0.77 -0.41
N LYS A 21 18.44 -0.28 -1.00
CA LYS A 21 17.68 -1.26 -1.79
C LYS A 21 16.73 -2.04 -0.89
N ILE A 22 15.43 -1.99 -1.19
CA ILE A 22 14.44 -2.84 -0.54
C ILE A 22 14.47 -4.22 -1.18
N THR A 23 14.45 -5.27 -0.36
CA THR A 23 14.42 -6.67 -0.81
C THR A 23 13.23 -7.37 -0.17
N ARG A 24 12.88 -8.53 -0.72
CA ARG A 24 11.79 -9.38 -0.23
C ARG A 24 12.23 -10.33 0.90
N GLU A 25 13.44 -10.18 1.44
CA GLU A 25 13.98 -11.09 2.44
C GLU A 25 13.11 -11.07 3.72
N GLY A 26 12.65 -12.25 4.15
CA GLY A 26 11.83 -12.42 5.35
C GLY A 26 10.31 -12.35 5.14
N LEU A 27 9.82 -12.12 3.91
CA LEU A 27 8.38 -12.13 3.59
C LEU A 27 7.94 -13.46 2.96
N LEU A 28 6.77 -13.97 3.39
CA LEU A 28 6.21 -15.21 2.86
C LEU A 28 5.87 -15.08 1.35
N THR A 29 6.23 -16.11 0.60
CA THR A 29 6.11 -16.22 -0.86
C THR A 29 4.76 -16.80 -1.27
N ILE A 30 3.67 -16.05 -1.03
CA ILE A 30 2.43 -16.29 -1.77
C ILE A 30 2.31 -15.21 -2.85
N ASN A 31 2.27 -15.67 -4.10
CA ASN A 31 2.11 -14.79 -5.26
C ASN A 31 0.61 -14.70 -5.58
N MET A 32 0.02 -13.53 -5.33
CA MET A 32 -1.34 -13.20 -5.76
C MET A 32 -1.24 -12.36 -7.04
N PRO A 33 -1.49 -12.93 -8.23
CA PRO A 33 -1.14 -12.27 -9.51
C PRO A 33 -1.78 -10.89 -9.73
N TRP A 34 -2.91 -10.62 -9.07
CA TRP A 34 -3.60 -9.33 -9.07
C TRP A 34 -2.87 -8.26 -8.23
N LEU A 35 -2.27 -8.62 -7.09
CA LEU A 35 -1.43 -7.68 -6.31
C LEU A 35 -0.18 -7.24 -7.09
N TYR A 36 0.31 -8.07 -8.02
CA TYR A 36 1.42 -7.74 -8.90
C TYR A 36 0.98 -7.24 -10.28
N ALA A 37 -0.32 -7.23 -10.60
CA ALA A 37 -0.81 -6.96 -11.95
C ALA A 37 -0.39 -5.59 -12.52
N PRO A 38 -0.28 -4.50 -11.75
CA PRO A 38 0.14 -3.21 -12.31
C PRO A 38 1.64 -3.11 -12.54
N TRP A 39 2.45 -4.01 -11.97
CA TRP A 39 3.91 -3.95 -12.03
C TRP A 39 4.49 -5.32 -12.37
N PRO A 40 4.56 -5.69 -13.66
CA PRO A 40 5.05 -6.99 -14.11
C PRO A 40 6.42 -7.36 -13.54
N ASP A 41 7.34 -6.40 -13.46
CA ASP A 41 8.71 -6.58 -12.92
C ASP A 41 8.70 -7.01 -11.45
N ALA A 42 7.64 -6.70 -10.70
CA ALA A 42 7.48 -7.13 -9.32
C ALA A 42 7.14 -8.61 -9.19
N ARG A 43 6.64 -9.26 -10.26
CA ARG A 43 6.50 -10.73 -10.30
C ARG A 43 7.86 -11.42 -10.26
N GLU A 44 8.88 -10.79 -10.85
CA GLU A 44 10.23 -11.33 -10.93
C GLU A 44 11.07 -10.93 -9.73
N THR A 45 11.04 -9.64 -9.36
CA THR A 45 11.91 -9.06 -8.32
C THR A 45 11.28 -9.04 -6.93
N GLY A 46 9.95 -9.14 -6.85
CA GLY A 46 9.19 -9.04 -5.61
C GLY A 46 9.03 -7.64 -5.05
N VAL A 47 9.58 -6.60 -5.70
CA VAL A 47 9.56 -5.20 -5.22
C VAL A 47 9.11 -4.28 -6.35
N ILE A 48 8.29 -3.30 -5.99
CA ILE A 48 7.81 -2.24 -6.88
C ILE A 48 8.41 -0.93 -6.39
N GLU A 49 9.07 -0.19 -7.27
CA GLU A 49 9.49 1.18 -6.97
C GLU A 49 8.71 2.15 -7.86
N THR A 50 8.07 3.15 -7.24
CA THR A 50 7.32 4.18 -7.98
C THR A 50 7.39 5.53 -7.29
N GLU A 51 7.10 6.58 -8.04
CA GLU A 51 6.84 7.91 -7.48
C GLU A 51 5.35 8.12 -7.27
N VAL A 52 5.02 8.77 -6.17
CA VAL A 52 3.66 9.18 -5.78
C VAL A 52 3.65 10.70 -5.65
N GLU A 53 2.69 11.36 -6.26
CA GLU A 53 2.47 12.79 -6.03
C GLU A 53 1.85 13.01 -4.65
N GLY A 54 2.43 13.91 -3.85
CA GLY A 54 2.05 14.14 -2.44
C GLY A 54 2.90 13.35 -1.43
N ASP A 55 2.62 13.58 -0.14
CA ASP A 55 3.38 13.05 0.98
C ASP A 55 2.50 12.60 2.17
N THR A 56 1.25 12.22 1.91
CA THR A 56 0.31 11.73 2.94
C THR A 56 -0.15 10.30 2.62
N PRO A 57 -0.70 9.55 3.61
CA PRO A 57 -1.33 8.26 3.36
C PRO A 57 -2.44 8.36 2.32
N ARG A 58 -3.25 9.43 2.33
CA ARG A 58 -4.27 9.67 1.31
C ARG A 58 -3.68 9.68 -0.10
N ALA A 59 -2.61 10.43 -0.30
CA ALA A 59 -1.96 10.54 -1.60
C ALA A 59 -1.39 9.18 -2.06
N LEU A 60 -0.76 8.44 -1.14
CA LEU A 60 -0.27 7.08 -1.37
C LEU A 60 -1.39 6.13 -1.81
N LEU A 61 -2.48 6.08 -1.05
CA LEU A 61 -3.58 5.16 -1.29
C LEU A 61 -4.34 5.49 -2.59
N ALA A 62 -4.53 6.77 -2.88
CA ALA A 62 -5.13 7.21 -4.14
C ALA A 62 -4.27 6.82 -5.36
N ALA A 63 -2.94 6.99 -5.27
CA ALA A 63 -2.03 6.59 -6.34
C ALA A 63 -2.02 5.07 -6.55
N LEU A 64 -2.07 4.29 -5.47
CA LEU A 64 -2.20 2.83 -5.56
C LEU A 64 -3.53 2.42 -6.21
N ALA A 65 -4.65 3.00 -5.77
CA ALA A 65 -5.98 2.76 -6.34
C ALA A 65 -6.02 2.99 -7.84
N GLU A 66 -5.47 4.12 -8.30
CA GLU A 66 -5.44 4.42 -9.72
C GLU A 66 -4.55 3.44 -10.50
N ALA A 67 -3.41 3.02 -9.94
CA ALA A 67 -2.53 2.04 -10.58
C ALA A 67 -3.21 0.65 -10.70
N TYR A 68 -3.87 0.18 -9.64
CA TYR A 68 -4.60 -1.09 -9.65
C TYR A 68 -5.81 -1.07 -10.58
N LYS A 69 -6.54 0.05 -10.63
CA LYS A 69 -7.66 0.26 -11.55
C LYS A 69 -7.24 0.14 -13.01
N HIS A 70 -6.10 0.72 -13.40
CA HIS A 70 -5.56 0.56 -14.76
C HIS A 70 -5.24 -0.89 -15.13
N ALA A 71 -4.91 -1.72 -14.13
CA ALA A 71 -4.67 -3.15 -14.30
C ALA A 71 -5.97 -4.00 -14.23
N GLY A 72 -7.14 -3.37 -14.09
CA GLY A 72 -8.42 -4.06 -13.93
C GLY A 72 -8.57 -4.80 -12.60
N VAL A 73 -7.85 -4.35 -11.57
CA VAL A 73 -7.92 -4.91 -10.21
C VAL A 73 -8.72 -3.97 -9.32
N ASP A 74 -9.67 -4.53 -8.60
CA ASP A 74 -10.45 -3.82 -7.60
C ASP A 74 -9.58 -3.56 -6.34
N PHE A 75 -9.28 -2.29 -6.10
CA PHE A 75 -8.51 -1.81 -4.96
C PHE A 75 -8.98 -0.38 -4.64
N GLU A 76 -9.98 -0.28 -3.76
CA GLU A 76 -10.61 0.97 -3.37
C GLU A 76 -10.41 1.25 -1.86
N PRO A 77 -9.18 1.57 -1.41
CA PRO A 77 -8.89 1.77 0.01
C PRO A 77 -9.46 3.07 0.59
N ILE A 78 -9.94 3.99 -0.24
CA ILE A 78 -10.57 5.25 0.18
C ILE A 78 -12.03 5.21 -0.25
N SER A 79 -12.93 5.26 0.72
CA SER A 79 -14.36 5.25 0.46
C SER A 79 -14.81 6.56 -0.20
N PRO A 80 -15.52 6.51 -1.34
CA PRO A 80 -16.01 7.72 -2.00
C PRO A 80 -17.11 8.43 -1.20
N LYS A 81 -17.75 7.75 -0.24
CA LYS A 81 -18.83 8.31 0.59
C LYS A 81 -18.29 9.16 1.74
N THR A 82 -17.29 8.66 2.44
CA THR A 82 -16.71 9.32 3.62
C THR A 82 -15.48 10.16 3.27
N ASN A 83 -14.88 9.92 2.11
CA ASN A 83 -13.57 10.45 1.73
C ASN A 83 -12.50 10.12 2.79
N ASP A 84 -12.65 8.97 3.44
CA ASP A 84 -11.70 8.40 4.39
C ASP A 84 -11.45 6.93 4.03
N MET A 85 -10.59 6.26 4.77
CA MET A 85 -10.32 4.83 4.62
C MET A 85 -11.59 3.98 4.61
N ASP A 86 -11.65 3.04 3.68
CA ASP A 86 -12.73 2.07 3.58
C ASP A 86 -12.60 0.97 4.66
N GLU A 87 -13.74 0.44 5.12
CA GLU A 87 -13.79 -0.54 6.23
C GLU A 87 -13.18 -1.89 5.88
N ASP A 88 -13.01 -2.18 4.59
CA ASP A 88 -12.37 -3.39 4.10
C ASP A 88 -10.82 -3.32 4.17
N TYR A 89 -10.26 -2.24 4.70
CA TYR A 89 -8.82 -2.02 4.73
C TYR A 89 -8.36 -1.49 6.09
N ASP A 90 -7.27 -2.07 6.58
CA ASP A 90 -6.52 -1.49 7.69
C ASP A 90 -5.21 -0.88 7.17
N VAL A 91 -4.84 0.28 7.73
CA VAL A 91 -3.54 0.92 7.47
C VAL A 91 -2.78 1.12 8.78
N TRP A 92 -1.50 0.76 8.76
CA TRP A 92 -0.56 1.05 9.86
C TRP A 92 0.59 1.89 9.35
N ILE A 93 1.05 2.82 10.19
CA ILE A 93 2.24 3.62 9.98
C ILE A 93 3.16 3.36 11.18
N ASN A 94 4.35 2.80 10.92
CA ASN A 94 5.31 2.43 11.96
C ASN A 94 4.66 1.62 13.11
N ASP A 95 3.93 0.57 12.72
CA ASP A 95 3.21 -0.36 13.61
C ASP A 95 2.05 0.25 14.42
N LYS A 96 1.66 1.50 14.15
CA LYS A 96 0.47 2.15 14.74
C LYS A 96 -0.65 2.22 13.72
N ASN A 97 -1.86 1.81 14.11
CA ASN A 97 -3.04 1.93 13.24
C ASN A 97 -3.30 3.42 12.91
N TYR A 98 -3.62 3.73 11.65
CA TYR A 98 -3.77 5.10 11.18
C TYR A 98 -4.89 5.87 11.91
N VAL A 99 -5.98 5.18 12.30
CA VAL A 99 -7.10 5.79 13.06
C VAL A 99 -6.64 6.29 14.42
N ALA A 100 -5.62 5.65 15.01
CA ALA A 100 -5.05 6.08 16.28
C ALA A 100 -4.14 7.32 16.15
N ILE A 101 -3.90 7.82 14.93
CA ILE A 101 -3.13 9.02 14.64
C ILE A 101 -4.10 10.18 14.41
N PRO A 102 -3.96 11.32 15.13
CA PRO A 102 -4.75 12.52 14.83
C PRO A 102 -4.58 12.94 13.37
N ASP A 103 -5.68 13.19 12.66
CA ASP A 103 -5.69 13.46 11.21
C ASP A 103 -4.93 12.40 10.39
N GLY A 104 -5.00 11.12 10.78
CA GLY A 104 -4.12 10.04 10.33
C GLY A 104 -3.93 9.94 8.82
N ILE A 105 -5.02 9.96 8.03
CA ILE A 105 -4.92 9.84 6.56
C ILE A 105 -4.29 11.06 5.87
N ASN A 106 -4.32 12.22 6.53
CA ASN A 106 -3.73 13.47 6.05
C ASN A 106 -2.39 13.79 6.74
N THR A 107 -1.94 12.94 7.65
CA THR A 107 -0.65 13.12 8.34
C THR A 107 0.48 12.99 7.34
N ARG A 108 1.46 13.89 7.42
CA ARG A 108 2.64 13.84 6.57
C ARG A 108 3.50 12.60 6.86
N LEU A 109 3.72 11.78 5.85
CA LEU A 109 4.68 10.67 5.87
C LEU A 109 6.11 11.20 5.84
N LYS A 110 6.98 10.52 6.57
CA LYS A 110 8.40 10.85 6.71
C LYS A 110 9.26 9.83 5.98
N ASP A 111 10.48 10.23 5.67
CA ASP A 111 11.48 9.34 5.10
C ASP A 111 11.73 8.15 6.02
N GLY A 112 11.68 6.95 5.46
CA GLY A 112 11.81 5.70 6.19
C GLY A 112 10.52 5.21 6.86
N ASP A 113 9.40 5.95 6.79
CA ASP A 113 8.13 5.47 7.32
C ASP A 113 7.73 4.15 6.65
N ARG A 114 7.28 3.22 7.49
CA ARG A 114 6.75 1.93 7.07
C ARG A 114 5.24 1.99 7.09
N VAL A 115 4.65 1.94 5.91
CA VAL A 115 3.21 1.84 5.74
C VAL A 115 2.86 0.39 5.45
N LYS A 116 1.91 -0.16 6.18
CA LYS A 116 1.31 -1.46 5.88
C LYS A 116 -0.15 -1.25 5.52
N VAL A 117 -0.56 -1.71 4.36
CA VAL A 117 -1.97 -1.72 3.94
C VAL A 117 -2.43 -3.17 3.96
N LYS A 118 -3.37 -3.54 4.83
CA LYS A 118 -3.95 -4.88 4.87
C LYS A 118 -5.34 -4.84 4.32
N ILE A 119 -5.62 -5.74 3.39
CA ILE A 119 -6.96 -5.99 2.91
C ILE A 119 -7.61 -6.93 3.92
N LEU A 120 -8.66 -6.46 4.57
CA LEU A 120 -9.49 -7.22 5.49
C LEU A 120 -10.46 -8.05 4.65
N TRP A 121 -9.94 -9.11 4.04
CA TRP A 121 -10.76 -10.08 3.33
C TRP A 121 -11.93 -10.53 4.22
N ARG A 122 -13.15 -10.15 3.84
CA ARG A 122 -14.34 -10.93 4.15
C ARG A 122 -14.47 -11.98 3.06
N TRP A 123 -14.31 -13.24 3.44
CA TRP A 123 -14.74 -14.35 2.59
C TRP A 123 -16.26 -14.46 2.72
N ASP A 124 -16.97 -13.69 1.91
CA ASP A 124 -18.39 -13.90 1.67
C ASP A 124 -18.45 -14.98 0.58
N GLY A 125 -18.54 -16.24 1.02
CA GLY A 125 -18.38 -17.45 0.19
C GLY A 125 -19.29 -17.59 -1.02
#